data_AF-A0A2E7CPQ6-F1
#
_entry.id   AF-A0A2E7CPQ6-F1
#
_cell.length_a   1.000
_cell.length_b   1.000
_cell.length_c   1.000
_cell.angle_alpha   90.00
_cell.angle_beta   90.00
_cell.angle_gamma   90.00
#
_symmetry.space_group_name_H-M   'P 1'
#
loop_
_entity.id
_entity.type
_entity.pdbx_description
1 polymer ?
#
loop_
_entity_poly.entity_id
_entity_poly.type
_entity_poly.pdbx_seq_one_letter_code
_entity_poly.pdbx_strand_id
1 'polypeptide(L)'
;MLIMLLACSSNKVLDEGDEFDDKSASDTVTGIETPPGDTDQPEDQEPEDQENDNGDPQDVPQDDPDEPEPEISVANIEVCYPGADLSYSLCFETVEHQTSWGGDYEYPEPYQGNPQYQKPVRFLDLSTLDSSTPIAGNFVAGEFMQEYKGRFGLFSPEIVARLQLVRDDMGAPLNVSSAYRNITYNAGVGGVEHSRHMYGDAVDLYGSSTSLGDIQALCEAHGAYFTSLYESHVHCDWRETELEPAFYDATIRSAVLLRDELTRNVDAEVILTPDGYHVEHYGFDEGTPQIDWFVYDEDDYLIGHWFGEHFFSDLTDVRIEVVVGGIIH
;
A
#
# COMPACT_ATOMS: atom_id res chain seq x y z
N MET A 1 7.00 -6.68 -12.48
CA MET A 1 7.77 -6.91 -13.71
C MET A 1 6.93 -6.49 -14.91
N LEU A 2 7.21 -5.30 -15.45
CA LEU A 2 6.68 -4.84 -16.72
C LEU A 2 7.85 -4.86 -17.70
N ILE A 3 7.78 -5.70 -18.73
CA ILE A 3 8.80 -5.75 -19.79
C ILE A 3 8.19 -5.05 -21.00
N MET A 4 8.78 -3.93 -21.41
CA MET A 4 8.42 -3.25 -22.65
C MET A 4 9.48 -3.50 -23.73
N LEU A 5 9.04 -4.05 -24.86
CA LEU A 5 9.86 -4.31 -26.04
C LEU A 5 9.61 -3.21 -27.07
N LEU A 6 10.63 -2.40 -27.35
CA LEU A 6 10.58 -1.38 -28.40
C LEU A 6 11.48 -1.79 -29.57
N ALA A 7 10.88 -1.92 -30.75
CA ALA A 7 11.59 -2.10 -32.01
C ALA A 7 11.68 -0.77 -32.75
N CYS A 8 12.89 -0.23 -32.93
CA CYS A 8 13.11 0.89 -33.82
C CYS A 8 13.11 0.41 -35.28
N SER A 9 12.02 0.64 -36.01
CA SER A 9 12.01 0.49 -37.46
C SER A 9 12.09 1.84 -38.15
N SER A 10 13.02 1.96 -39.11
CA SER A 10 13.17 3.12 -39.98
C SER A 10 11.86 3.40 -40.75
N ASN A 11 11.23 4.56 -40.52
CA ASN A 11 10.10 5.04 -41.31
C ASN A 11 10.58 5.44 -42.71
N LYS A 12 10.40 4.56 -43.70
CA LYS A 12 10.42 4.96 -45.11
C LYS A 12 9.13 5.73 -45.41
N VAL A 13 9.29 7.00 -45.73
CA VAL A 13 8.28 7.83 -46.38
C VAL A 13 7.81 7.11 -47.64
N LEU A 14 6.51 6.80 -47.73
CA LEU A 14 5.85 6.44 -48.97
C LEU A 14 4.86 7.53 -49.34
N ASP A 15 5.16 8.16 -50.47
CA ASP A 15 4.34 9.08 -51.24
C ASP A 15 3.37 8.29 -52.14
N GLU A 16 2.32 8.98 -52.58
CA GLU A 16 1.33 8.61 -53.62
C GLU A 16 0.16 7.64 -53.28
N GLY A 17 -1.02 8.25 -53.13
CA GLY A 17 -2.23 8.01 -53.95
C GLY A 17 -2.93 6.63 -53.91
N ASP A 18 -4.15 6.59 -53.37
CA ASP A 18 -5.33 6.23 -54.18
C ASP A 18 -6.67 6.53 -53.47
N GLU A 19 -7.59 6.99 -54.30
CA GLU A 19 -9.00 7.34 -54.09
C GLU A 19 -9.84 6.09 -53.75
N PHE A 20 -10.93 6.22 -52.96
CA PHE A 20 -12.29 5.74 -53.30
C PHE A 20 -13.32 5.80 -52.13
N ASP A 21 -14.42 6.51 -52.44
CA ASP A 21 -15.84 6.36 -52.10
C ASP A 21 -16.39 6.29 -50.66
N ASP A 22 -17.10 7.38 -50.32
CA ASP A 22 -18.14 7.52 -49.30
C ASP A 22 -19.50 7.08 -49.86
N LYS A 23 -20.17 6.09 -49.22
CA LYS A 23 -21.62 5.88 -49.36
C LYS A 23 -22.28 5.42 -48.07
N SER A 24 -23.34 6.17 -47.76
CA SER A 24 -24.35 5.96 -46.73
C SER A 24 -25.33 4.81 -47.00
N ALA A 25 -25.85 4.24 -45.91
CA ALA A 25 -27.21 3.70 -45.70
C ALA A 25 -27.28 3.25 -44.22
N SER A 26 -28.06 3.84 -43.30
CA SER A 26 -29.52 3.84 -43.15
C SER A 26 -30.17 2.48 -43.34
N ASP A 27 -30.50 1.80 -42.24
CA ASP A 27 -31.78 1.12 -42.12
C ASP A 27 -32.27 1.02 -40.67
N THR A 28 -33.58 1.01 -40.54
CA THR A 28 -34.40 1.39 -39.39
C THR A 28 -35.20 0.19 -38.87
N VAL A 29 -35.68 0.28 -37.61
CA VAL A 29 -37.00 -0.21 -37.10
C VAL A 29 -37.10 -1.74 -36.87
N THR A 30 -37.61 -2.35 -35.81
CA THR A 30 -38.51 -2.06 -34.65
C THR A 30 -38.48 -3.33 -33.75
N GLY A 31 -38.88 -3.40 -32.48
CA GLY A 31 -39.56 -2.49 -31.56
C GLY A 31 -40.12 -3.28 -30.35
N ILE A 32 -40.81 -2.53 -29.46
CA ILE A 32 -42.01 -2.97 -28.67
C ILE A 32 -41.67 -3.92 -27.47
N GLU A 33 -42.04 -3.70 -26.21
CA GLU A 33 -43.16 -2.98 -25.57
C GLU A 33 -42.88 -2.76 -24.06
N THR A 34 -43.32 -1.64 -23.51
CA THR A 34 -43.62 -1.45 -22.08
C THR A 34 -45.11 -1.13 -21.94
N PRO A 35 -45.79 -1.54 -20.84
CA PRO A 35 -47.07 -0.96 -20.46
C PRO A 35 -46.94 -0.02 -19.24
N PRO A 36 -47.93 0.86 -19.05
CA PRO A 36 -47.80 2.11 -18.30
C PRO A 36 -48.41 2.05 -16.90
N GLY A 37 -48.11 3.08 -16.10
CA GLY A 37 -48.58 3.24 -14.72
C GLY A 37 -50.00 3.76 -14.60
N ASP A 38 -50.40 4.01 -13.35
CA ASP A 38 -51.26 5.15 -13.03
C ASP A 38 -51.17 5.50 -11.54
N THR A 39 -51.36 6.79 -11.29
CA THR A 39 -51.35 7.52 -10.02
C THR A 39 -52.65 7.32 -9.23
N ASP A 40 -52.60 7.43 -7.90
CA ASP A 40 -53.49 8.31 -7.10
C ASP A 40 -53.31 8.13 -5.58
N GLN A 41 -53.07 9.24 -4.89
CA GLN A 41 -53.51 9.56 -3.52
C GLN A 41 -54.78 10.43 -3.66
N PRO A 42 -55.68 10.63 -2.65
CA PRO A 42 -55.34 10.86 -1.23
C PRO A 42 -56.40 10.45 -0.16
N GLU A 43 -56.05 10.76 1.10
CA GLU A 43 -56.88 11.21 2.25
C GLU A 43 -57.86 10.28 3.02
N ASP A 44 -57.64 10.32 4.34
CA ASP A 44 -58.61 10.51 5.43
C ASP A 44 -59.25 9.35 6.26
N GLN A 45 -59.12 9.55 7.58
CA GLN A 45 -60.01 9.20 8.71
C GLN A 45 -59.72 7.94 9.57
N GLU A 46 -59.44 8.23 10.86
CA GLU A 46 -59.63 7.36 12.03
C GLU A 46 -61.13 7.02 12.25
N PRO A 47 -61.48 6.03 13.10
CA PRO A 47 -61.60 6.34 14.53
C PRO A 47 -61.12 5.24 15.51
N GLU A 48 -60.83 5.74 16.71
CA GLU A 48 -60.83 5.18 18.07
C GLU A 48 -61.38 3.75 18.30
N ASP A 49 -60.67 2.99 19.15
CA ASP A 49 -61.31 2.29 20.27
C ASP A 49 -60.39 2.28 21.49
N GLN A 50 -60.96 2.75 22.60
CA GLN A 50 -60.37 2.87 23.92
C GLN A 50 -60.58 1.56 24.69
N GLU A 51 -59.53 1.03 25.33
CA GLU A 51 -59.70 0.26 26.57
C GLU A 51 -58.78 0.82 27.64
N ASN A 52 -59.42 1.34 28.69
CA ASN A 52 -58.81 1.79 29.92
C ASN A 52 -58.52 0.57 30.81
N ASP A 53 -57.27 0.37 31.22
CA ASP A 53 -56.96 -0.43 32.41
C ASP A 53 -56.10 0.38 33.39
N ASN A 54 -56.66 0.58 34.58
CA ASN A 54 -56.02 1.26 35.70
C ASN A 54 -55.29 0.21 36.55
N GLY A 55 -53.98 0.10 36.38
CA GLY A 55 -53.07 -0.66 37.24
C GLY A 55 -52.01 0.24 37.87
N ASP A 56 -51.88 0.15 39.19
CA ASP A 56 -50.91 0.74 40.13
C ASP A 56 -49.56 1.25 39.56
N PRO A 57 -49.04 2.44 39.96
CA PRO A 57 -47.71 2.87 39.56
C PRO A 57 -46.66 2.08 40.35
N GLN A 58 -46.17 0.98 39.78
CA GLN A 58 -44.98 0.32 40.29
C GLN A 58 -43.73 1.13 39.94
N ASP A 59 -42.90 1.34 40.96
CA ASP A 59 -41.55 1.90 40.96
C ASP A 59 -40.86 1.84 39.59
N VAL A 60 -40.87 2.98 38.89
CA VAL A 60 -39.86 3.26 37.87
C VAL A 60 -38.60 3.61 38.66
N PRO A 61 -37.48 2.87 38.51
CA PRO A 61 -36.22 3.28 39.09
C PRO A 61 -35.94 4.70 38.57
N GLN A 62 -35.86 5.66 39.48
CA GLN A 62 -35.38 6.98 39.13
C GLN A 62 -33.90 6.81 38.79
N ASP A 63 -33.55 7.02 37.51
CA ASP A 63 -32.16 7.20 37.09
C ASP A 63 -31.58 8.32 37.95
N ASP A 64 -30.65 7.96 38.83
CA ASP A 64 -29.91 8.88 39.66
C ASP A 64 -28.87 9.58 38.75
N PRO A 65 -29.02 10.87 38.43
CA PRO A 65 -28.12 11.55 37.48
C PRO A 65 -26.69 11.73 38.02
N ASP A 66 -26.43 11.31 39.26
CA ASP A 66 -25.12 11.31 39.92
C ASP A 66 -24.49 9.90 40.05
N GLU A 67 -25.07 8.85 39.47
CA GLU A 67 -24.39 7.56 39.36
C GLU A 67 -23.33 7.65 38.24
N PRO A 68 -22.02 7.58 38.55
CA PRO A 68 -21.00 7.63 37.50
C PRO A 68 -21.24 6.45 36.56
N GLU A 69 -21.43 6.74 35.27
CA GLU A 69 -21.48 5.72 34.23
C GLU A 69 -20.29 4.77 34.45
N PRO A 70 -20.50 3.43 34.42
CA PRO A 70 -19.40 2.51 34.58
C PRO A 70 -18.39 2.83 33.50
N GLU A 71 -17.22 3.37 33.88
CA GLU A 71 -16.09 3.48 32.99
C GLU A 71 -15.83 2.07 32.48
N ILE A 72 -16.22 1.80 31.24
CA ILE A 72 -15.83 0.59 30.55
C ILE A 72 -14.31 0.68 30.55
N SER A 73 -13.66 -0.10 31.41
CA SER A 73 -12.21 -0.25 31.38
C SER A 73 -11.90 -0.90 30.04
N VAL A 74 -11.69 -0.09 29.02
CA VAL A 74 -11.17 -0.53 27.74
C VAL A 74 -9.87 -1.20 28.11
N ALA A 75 -9.83 -2.53 28.00
CA ALA A 75 -8.64 -3.29 28.36
C ALA A 75 -7.43 -2.64 27.65
N ASN A 76 -6.33 -2.45 28.37
CA ASN A 76 -5.10 -1.97 27.75
C ASN A 76 -4.77 -2.94 26.60
N ILE A 77 -4.90 -2.46 25.36
CA ILE A 77 -4.61 -3.26 24.18
C ILE A 77 -3.09 -3.26 24.03
N GLU A 78 -2.51 -4.46 24.03
CA GLU A 78 -1.08 -4.65 23.87
C GLU A 78 -0.77 -5.28 22.52
N VAL A 79 0.40 -4.96 21.99
CA VAL A 79 1.01 -5.62 20.82
C VAL A 79 2.23 -6.41 21.28
N CYS A 80 2.33 -7.66 20.86
CA CYS A 80 3.44 -8.54 21.25
C CYS A 80 4.36 -8.82 20.05
N TYR A 81 5.65 -8.60 20.24
CA TYR A 81 6.69 -8.83 19.24
C TYR A 81 7.42 -10.15 19.52
N PRO A 82 8.02 -10.79 18.50
CA PRO A 82 8.77 -12.04 18.66
C PRO A 82 9.76 -11.99 19.84
N GLY A 83 10.45 -10.86 20.00
CA GLY A 83 11.49 -10.68 21.01
C GLY A 83 12.75 -11.47 20.66
N ALA A 84 13.79 -11.34 21.49
CA ALA A 84 15.08 -11.97 21.25
C ALA A 84 15.01 -13.52 21.15
N ASP A 85 14.03 -14.15 21.80
CA ASP A 85 13.85 -15.60 21.84
C ASP A 85 12.69 -16.11 20.95
N LEU A 86 12.07 -15.21 20.17
CA LEU A 86 10.95 -15.51 19.26
C LEU A 86 9.71 -16.09 19.97
N SER A 87 9.56 -15.85 21.28
CA SER A 87 8.46 -16.39 22.10
C SER A 87 7.17 -15.57 22.06
N TYR A 88 7.20 -14.36 21.49
CA TYR A 88 6.10 -13.40 21.56
C TYR A 88 5.71 -12.98 22.99
N SER A 89 6.66 -13.06 23.93
CA SER A 89 6.43 -12.64 25.33
C SER A 89 6.74 -11.15 25.59
N LEU A 90 7.29 -10.44 24.60
CA LEU A 90 7.59 -9.02 24.68
C LEU A 90 6.40 -8.20 24.18
N CYS A 91 5.59 -7.69 25.11
CA CYS A 91 4.38 -6.92 24.80
C CYS A 91 4.50 -5.46 25.23
N PHE A 92 3.86 -4.57 24.47
CA PHE A 92 3.81 -3.14 24.73
C PHE A 92 2.37 -2.65 24.69
N GLU A 93 2.02 -1.80 25.67
CA GLU A 93 0.75 -1.09 25.64
C GLU A 93 0.70 -0.12 24.46
N THR A 94 -0.43 -0.13 23.77
CA THR A 94 -0.71 0.81 22.69
C THR A 94 -1.52 2.00 23.22
N VAL A 95 -1.39 3.14 22.55
CA VAL A 95 -2.11 4.38 22.84
C VAL A 95 -3.09 4.65 21.70
N GLU A 96 -4.32 5.01 22.05
CA GLU A 96 -5.35 5.38 21.09
C GLU A 96 -4.99 6.69 20.36
N HIS A 97 -5.21 6.68 19.04
CA HIS A 97 -5.02 7.86 18.21
C HIS A 97 -5.90 9.01 18.67
N GLN A 98 -5.31 10.20 18.79
CA GLN A 98 -6.06 11.42 19.11
C GLN A 98 -5.98 12.39 17.94
N THR A 99 -7.12 12.98 17.57
CA THR A 99 -7.18 14.02 16.54
C THR A 99 -6.34 15.26 16.88
N SER A 100 -6.01 15.45 18.16
CA SER A 100 -5.11 16.50 18.65
C SER A 100 -3.65 16.33 18.21
N TRP A 101 -3.24 15.15 17.73
CA TRP A 101 -1.88 14.89 17.25
C TRP A 101 -1.58 15.56 15.89
N GLY A 102 -2.62 16.02 15.18
CA GLY A 102 -2.50 16.84 13.97
C GLY A 102 -2.01 16.07 12.74
N GLY A 103 -1.50 16.83 11.76
CA GLY A 103 -1.19 16.33 10.41
C GLY A 103 -0.14 15.21 10.35
N ASP A 104 0.64 15.02 11.41
CA ASP A 104 1.59 13.90 11.54
C ASP A 104 0.90 12.53 11.49
N TYR A 105 -0.39 12.46 11.85
CA TYR A 105 -1.17 11.23 11.96
C TYR A 105 -2.54 11.32 11.26
N GLU A 106 -2.68 12.29 10.35
CA GLU A 106 -3.89 12.44 9.54
C GLU A 106 -3.77 11.56 8.28
N TYR A 107 -4.07 10.27 8.43
CA TYR A 107 -4.02 9.30 7.34
C TYR A 107 -5.08 9.61 6.27
N PRO A 108 -4.76 9.40 4.98
CA PRO A 108 -5.73 9.59 3.90
C PRO A 108 -6.85 8.55 4.00
N GLU A 109 -7.95 8.81 3.28
CA GLU A 109 -8.98 7.81 3.09
C GLU A 109 -8.39 6.54 2.42
N PRO A 110 -8.92 5.35 2.75
CA PRO A 110 -8.38 4.10 2.23
C PRO A 110 -8.28 4.12 0.70
N TYR A 111 -7.10 3.78 0.18
CA TYR A 111 -6.81 3.78 -1.25
C TYR A 111 -7.84 2.94 -2.02
N GLN A 112 -8.66 3.60 -2.86
CA GLN A 112 -9.71 2.95 -3.63
C GLN A 112 -10.68 2.07 -2.79
N GLY A 113 -10.87 2.42 -1.51
CA GLY A 113 -11.68 1.63 -0.58
C GLY A 113 -11.04 0.29 -0.17
N ASN A 114 -9.75 0.10 -0.45
CA ASN A 114 -9.01 -1.09 -0.05
C ASN A 114 -8.89 -1.12 1.50
N PRO A 115 -9.40 -2.17 2.18
CA PRO A 115 -9.34 -2.27 3.62
C PRO A 115 -7.91 -2.29 4.18
N GLN A 116 -6.93 -2.67 3.38
CA GLN A 116 -5.53 -2.71 3.77
C GLN A 116 -4.88 -1.32 3.93
N TYR A 117 -5.57 -0.27 3.49
CA TYR A 117 -5.17 1.13 3.65
C TYR A 117 -5.98 1.84 4.73
N GLN A 118 -6.56 1.09 5.66
CA GLN A 118 -7.25 1.68 6.80
C GLN A 118 -6.30 2.46 7.69
N LYS A 119 -6.82 3.56 8.22
CA LYS A 119 -6.09 4.35 9.21
C LYS A 119 -5.85 3.50 10.47
N PRO A 120 -4.63 3.50 11.00
CA PRO A 120 -4.39 2.94 12.33
C PRO A 120 -5.17 3.73 13.38
N VAL A 121 -5.70 3.03 14.36
CA VAL A 121 -6.46 3.60 15.48
C VAL A 121 -5.65 3.63 16.76
N ARG A 122 -4.51 2.93 16.81
CA ARG A 122 -3.62 2.85 17.97
C ARG A 122 -2.16 2.75 17.54
N PHE A 123 -1.26 3.20 18.41
CA PHE A 123 0.17 3.31 18.15
C PHE A 123 0.99 3.00 19.42
N LEU A 124 2.30 2.81 19.29
CA LEU A 124 3.24 2.81 20.39
C LEU A 124 3.73 4.24 20.68
N ASP A 125 3.87 4.61 21.95
CA ASP A 125 4.55 5.85 22.36
C ASP A 125 6.07 5.64 22.35
N LEU A 126 6.74 6.15 21.31
CA LEU A 126 8.17 5.98 21.13
C LEU A 126 9.00 6.81 22.12
N SER A 127 8.40 7.79 22.81
CA SER A 127 9.09 8.55 23.86
C SER A 127 9.32 7.72 25.13
N THR A 128 8.62 6.59 25.28
CA THR A 128 8.76 5.67 26.43
C THR A 128 9.35 4.31 26.03
N LEU A 129 9.35 3.98 24.73
CA LEU A 129 9.96 2.77 24.20
C LEU A 129 11.48 2.92 24.04
N ASP A 130 12.26 2.07 24.70
CA ASP A 130 13.71 2.03 24.48
C ASP A 130 14.02 1.52 23.07
N SER A 131 14.64 2.35 22.24
CA SER A 131 14.99 2.04 20.86
C SER A 131 15.97 0.87 20.71
N SER A 132 16.69 0.52 21.78
CA SER A 132 17.58 -0.64 21.82
C SER A 132 16.88 -1.95 22.21
N THR A 133 15.56 -1.92 22.46
CA THR A 133 14.78 -3.11 22.83
C THR A 133 14.79 -4.14 21.70
N PRO A 134 15.25 -5.38 21.91
CA PRO A 134 15.23 -6.42 20.89
C PRO A 134 13.79 -6.88 20.63
N ILE A 135 13.26 -6.56 19.44
CA ILE A 135 11.91 -6.99 19.03
C ILE A 135 11.93 -8.27 18.17
N ALA A 136 13.12 -8.71 17.77
CA ALA A 136 13.41 -10.03 17.21
C ALA A 136 14.82 -10.48 17.63
N GLY A 137 15.21 -11.70 17.25
CA GLY A 137 16.54 -12.24 17.55
C GLY A 137 17.69 -11.38 17.05
N ASN A 138 17.50 -10.66 15.95
CA ASN A 138 18.52 -9.88 15.27
C ASN A 138 18.19 -8.40 15.06
N PHE A 139 17.03 -7.93 15.53
CA PHE A 139 16.57 -6.56 15.31
C PHE A 139 16.08 -5.88 16.59
N VAL A 140 16.31 -4.57 16.67
CA VAL A 140 15.81 -3.71 17.75
C VAL A 140 14.71 -2.76 17.29
N ALA A 141 13.88 -2.26 18.22
CA ALA A 141 12.75 -1.37 17.95
C ALA A 141 13.14 -0.13 17.13
N GLY A 142 14.30 0.46 17.44
CA GLY A 142 14.83 1.66 16.79
C GLY A 142 15.24 1.47 15.33
N GLU A 143 15.33 0.24 14.82
CA GLU A 143 15.53 -0.01 13.38
C GLU A 143 14.22 0.23 12.60
N PHE A 144 13.08 0.03 13.25
CA PHE A 144 11.77 0.11 12.61
C PHE A 144 11.00 1.40 12.91
N MET A 145 11.14 1.90 14.13
CA MET A 145 10.35 3.03 14.64
C MET A 145 11.27 4.03 15.34
N GLN A 146 11.34 5.26 14.83
CA GLN A 146 12.23 6.30 15.34
C GLN A 146 11.45 7.54 15.78
N GLU A 147 11.65 8.00 17.01
CA GLU A 147 10.94 9.15 17.60
C GLU A 147 11.13 10.45 16.79
N TYR A 148 12.28 10.62 16.11
CA TYR A 148 12.51 11.81 15.27
C TYR A 148 11.62 11.84 14.00
N LYS A 149 10.99 10.71 13.64
CA LYS A 149 9.97 10.62 12.58
C LYS A 149 8.54 10.76 13.13
N GLY A 150 8.39 11.06 14.41
CA GLY A 150 7.10 11.16 15.10
C GLY A 150 7.14 10.48 16.46
N ARG A 151 6.51 11.08 17.48
CA ARG A 151 6.42 10.50 18.84
C ARG A 151 5.73 9.14 18.86
N PHE A 152 4.73 8.93 18.01
CA PHE A 152 3.97 7.69 17.95
C PHE A 152 4.34 6.90 16.71
N GLY A 153 4.47 5.58 16.84
CA GLY A 153 4.81 4.71 15.73
C GLY A 153 4.16 3.35 15.83
N LEU A 154 4.16 2.64 14.70
CA LEU A 154 3.68 1.27 14.63
C LEU A 154 4.51 0.50 13.60
N PHE A 155 4.66 -0.79 13.81
CA PHE A 155 5.25 -1.68 12.83
C PHE A 155 4.76 -3.11 13.10
N SER A 156 4.42 -3.85 12.05
CA SER A 156 3.78 -5.16 12.21
C SER A 156 4.72 -6.20 12.85
N PRO A 157 4.32 -6.86 13.97
CA PRO A 157 5.10 -7.95 14.55
C PRO A 157 5.31 -9.14 13.60
N GLU A 158 4.33 -9.41 12.74
CA GLU A 158 4.41 -10.46 11.73
C GLU A 158 5.51 -10.17 10.70
N ILE A 159 5.66 -8.89 10.31
CA ILE A 159 6.69 -8.49 9.35
C ILE A 159 8.07 -8.49 9.99
N VAL A 160 8.18 -8.12 11.26
CA VAL A 160 9.41 -8.30 12.04
C VAL A 160 9.84 -9.77 12.07
N ALA A 161 8.89 -10.70 12.25
CA ALA A 161 9.16 -12.13 12.21
C ALA A 161 9.61 -12.61 10.81
N ARG A 162 9.00 -12.12 9.73
CA ARG A 162 9.42 -12.44 8.36
C ARG A 162 10.80 -11.89 8.04
N LEU A 163 11.11 -10.66 8.46
CA LEU A 163 12.44 -10.08 8.31
C LEU A 163 13.50 -10.83 9.10
N GLN A 164 13.14 -11.41 10.24
CA GLN A 164 14.02 -12.33 10.97
C GLN A 164 14.39 -13.54 10.10
N LEU A 165 13.41 -14.16 9.44
CA LEU A 165 13.64 -15.28 8.51
C LEU A 165 14.45 -14.86 7.29
N VAL A 166 14.18 -13.70 6.69
CA VAL A 166 14.98 -13.12 5.60
C VAL A 166 16.44 -13.01 6.02
N ARG A 167 16.72 -12.46 7.21
CA ARG A 167 18.08 -12.31 7.72
C ARG A 167 18.74 -13.66 8.02
N ASP A 168 18.00 -14.62 8.55
CA ASP A 168 18.50 -15.96 8.85
C ASP A 168 18.89 -16.71 7.56
N ASP A 169 18.05 -16.64 6.51
CA ASP A 169 18.34 -17.24 5.20
C ASP A 169 19.45 -16.52 4.45
N MET A 170 19.54 -15.19 4.60
CA MET A 170 20.64 -14.41 4.04
C MET A 170 21.99 -14.80 4.66
N GLY A 171 22.00 -15.22 5.94
CA GLY A 171 23.22 -15.61 6.66
C GLY A 171 24.22 -14.46 6.89
N ALA A 172 23.78 -13.20 6.76
CA ALA A 172 24.59 -11.99 6.87
C ALA A 172 23.81 -10.84 7.54
N PRO A 173 24.46 -9.73 7.96
CA PRO A 173 23.74 -8.56 8.49
C PRO A 173 22.81 -7.93 7.45
N LEU A 174 21.53 -7.82 7.80
CA LEU A 174 20.51 -7.07 7.04
C LEU A 174 20.27 -5.74 7.74
N ASN A 175 20.43 -4.63 7.02
CA ASN A 175 20.26 -3.29 7.57
C ASN A 175 18.92 -2.71 7.11
N VAL A 176 18.21 -2.07 8.03
CA VAL A 176 17.00 -1.29 7.77
C VAL A 176 17.38 0.18 7.63
N SER A 177 17.23 0.76 6.44
CA SER A 177 17.44 2.20 6.23
C SER A 177 16.18 3.02 6.56
N SER A 178 15.01 2.45 6.31
CA SER A 178 13.74 3.07 6.65
C SER A 178 12.66 2.02 6.85
N ALA A 179 11.65 2.36 7.64
CA ALA A 179 10.54 1.50 8.00
C ALA A 179 9.34 2.40 8.29
N TYR A 180 8.86 2.50 9.53
CA TYR A 180 7.74 3.39 9.83
C TYR A 180 8.07 4.86 9.56
N ARG A 181 7.10 5.56 8.96
CA ARG A 181 7.12 7.01 8.72
C ARG A 181 5.76 7.57 9.10
N ASN A 182 5.73 8.64 9.88
CA ASN A 182 4.48 9.39 10.04
C ASN A 182 4.15 10.14 8.73
N ILE A 183 2.96 10.74 8.65
CA ILE A 183 2.45 11.35 7.41
C ILE A 183 3.35 12.50 6.93
N THR A 184 3.75 13.40 7.84
CA THR A 184 4.54 14.60 7.48
C THR A 184 5.99 14.26 7.14
N TYR A 185 6.60 13.30 7.83
CA TYR A 185 7.93 12.80 7.51
C TYR A 185 7.93 12.11 6.15
N ASN A 186 6.92 11.26 5.87
CA ASN A 186 6.76 10.61 4.56
C ASN A 186 6.69 11.64 3.43
N ALA A 187 5.82 12.65 3.56
CA ALA A 187 5.75 13.75 2.59
C ALA A 187 7.06 14.53 2.48
N GLY A 188 7.75 14.76 3.61
CA GLY A 188 9.01 15.49 3.67
C GLY A 188 10.17 14.81 2.93
N VAL A 189 10.15 13.48 2.80
CA VAL A 189 11.12 12.72 1.99
C VAL A 189 10.64 12.44 0.57
N GLY A 190 9.48 12.96 0.17
CA GLY A 190 8.90 12.75 -1.16
C GLY A 190 8.19 11.41 -1.33
N GLY A 191 7.80 10.76 -0.23
CA GLY A 191 6.99 9.55 -0.28
C GLY A 191 5.57 9.82 -0.80
N VAL A 192 4.97 8.81 -1.42
CA VAL A 192 3.62 8.92 -1.99
C VAL A 192 2.54 8.97 -0.90
N GLU A 193 1.37 9.53 -1.22
CA GLU A 193 0.25 9.74 -0.27
C GLU A 193 -0.19 8.47 0.44
N HIS A 194 -0.21 7.33 -0.26
CA HIS A 194 -0.59 6.03 0.27
C HIS A 194 0.64 5.12 0.51
N SER A 195 1.80 5.67 0.86
CA SER A 195 3.01 4.86 1.05
C SER A 195 2.81 3.82 2.16
N ARG A 196 3.21 2.57 1.89
CA ARG A 196 3.14 1.46 2.86
C ARG A 196 4.01 1.66 4.11
N HIS A 197 5.03 2.51 4.04
CA HIS A 197 5.82 2.91 5.22
C HIS A 197 4.95 3.54 6.33
N MET A 198 3.86 4.22 5.97
CA MET A 198 2.95 4.83 6.94
C MET A 198 2.09 3.79 7.67
N TYR A 199 1.91 2.61 7.10
CA TYR A 199 1.06 1.53 7.62
C TYR A 199 1.87 0.44 8.33
N GLY A 200 3.18 0.66 8.54
CA GLY A 200 4.02 -0.25 9.33
C GLY A 200 4.27 -1.62 8.69
N ASP A 201 4.15 -1.69 7.36
CA ASP A 201 4.34 -2.92 6.60
C ASP A 201 5.27 -2.83 5.40
N ALA A 202 6.01 -1.72 5.29
CA ALA A 202 7.10 -1.56 4.34
C ALA A 202 8.43 -1.24 5.02
N VAL A 203 9.51 -1.67 4.37
CA VAL A 203 10.88 -1.48 4.84
C VAL A 203 11.82 -1.31 3.64
N ASP A 204 12.79 -0.43 3.83
CA ASP A 204 13.91 -0.25 2.90
C ASP A 204 15.14 -0.94 3.49
N LEU A 205 15.73 -1.83 2.71
CA LEU A 205 16.76 -2.75 3.15
C LEU A 205 18.01 -2.64 2.31
N TYR A 206 19.16 -2.89 2.94
CA TYR A 206 20.42 -3.09 2.23
C TYR A 206 21.35 -4.02 3.02
N GLY A 207 22.20 -4.73 2.27
CA GLY A 207 23.19 -5.66 2.81
C GLY A 207 24.60 -5.10 2.66
N SER A 208 25.49 -5.39 3.60
CA SER A 208 26.90 -5.00 3.47
C SER A 208 27.67 -5.90 2.49
N SER A 209 27.22 -7.14 2.32
CA SER A 209 27.87 -8.17 1.50
C SER A 209 26.90 -8.95 0.61
N THR A 210 25.62 -8.56 0.59
CA THR A 210 24.55 -9.21 -0.16
C THR A 210 24.01 -8.20 -1.16
N SER A 211 23.80 -8.62 -2.41
CA SER A 211 23.29 -7.72 -3.45
C SER A 211 21.84 -7.31 -3.15
N LEU A 212 21.40 -6.15 -3.65
CA LEU A 212 20.01 -5.73 -3.48
C LEU A 212 19.02 -6.70 -4.16
N GLY A 213 19.39 -7.29 -5.29
CA GLY A 213 18.60 -8.32 -5.98
C GLY A 213 18.46 -9.61 -5.16
N ASP A 214 19.50 -10.05 -4.46
CA ASP A 214 19.39 -11.22 -3.57
C ASP A 214 18.48 -10.92 -2.36
N ILE A 215 18.56 -9.70 -1.80
CA ILE A 215 17.67 -9.27 -0.71
C ILE A 215 16.22 -9.21 -1.20
N GLN A 216 15.99 -8.66 -2.40
CA GLN A 216 14.68 -8.66 -3.05
C GLN A 216 14.10 -10.07 -3.16
N ALA A 217 14.87 -11.01 -3.71
CA ALA A 217 14.45 -12.40 -3.87
C ALA A 217 14.11 -13.07 -2.52
N LEU A 218 14.86 -12.75 -1.46
CA LEU A 218 14.56 -13.23 -0.11
C LEU A 218 13.29 -12.58 0.46
N CYS A 219 13.06 -11.27 0.27
CA CYS A 219 11.81 -10.63 0.66
C CYS A 219 10.60 -11.33 0.01
N GLU A 220 10.66 -11.58 -1.30
CA GLU A 220 9.59 -12.26 -2.06
C GLU A 220 9.38 -13.70 -1.57
N ALA A 221 10.46 -14.44 -1.32
CA ALA A 221 10.40 -15.80 -0.78
C ALA A 221 9.74 -15.84 0.61
N HIS A 222 9.85 -14.76 1.38
CA HIS A 222 9.20 -14.56 2.69
C HIS A 222 7.92 -13.72 2.62
N GLY A 223 7.28 -13.70 1.44
CA GLY A 223 5.90 -13.23 1.28
C GLY A 223 5.73 -11.73 1.05
N ALA A 224 6.81 -10.99 0.73
CA ALA A 224 6.67 -9.60 0.31
C ALA A 224 5.78 -9.55 -0.94
N TYR A 225 4.76 -8.70 -0.89
CA TYR A 225 3.81 -8.58 -1.98
C TYR A 225 4.36 -7.71 -3.11
N PHE A 226 5.05 -6.65 -2.74
CA PHE A 226 5.70 -5.76 -3.67
C PHE A 226 7.13 -5.48 -3.22
N THR A 227 8.01 -5.45 -4.22
CA THR A 227 9.42 -5.11 -4.05
C THR A 227 9.85 -4.18 -5.17
N SER A 228 10.79 -3.29 -4.89
CA SER A 228 11.39 -2.41 -5.88
C SER A 228 12.85 -2.15 -5.56
N LEU A 229 13.72 -2.26 -6.57
CA LEU A 229 15.13 -1.91 -6.43
C LEU A 229 15.33 -0.41 -6.64
N TYR A 230 16.17 0.17 -5.79
CA TYR A 230 16.71 1.52 -5.91
C TYR A 230 18.24 1.46 -5.90
N GLU A 231 18.90 2.56 -6.23
CA GLU A 231 20.37 2.62 -6.24
C GLU A 231 21.02 2.26 -4.89
N SER A 232 20.35 2.55 -3.78
CA SER A 232 20.91 2.42 -2.43
C SER A 232 20.27 1.36 -1.54
N HIS A 233 19.08 0.89 -1.89
CA HIS A 233 18.29 -0.03 -1.09
C HIS A 233 17.29 -0.79 -1.95
N VAL A 234 16.74 -1.87 -1.41
CA VAL A 234 15.52 -2.50 -1.92
C VAL A 234 14.37 -2.14 -1.00
N HIS A 235 13.26 -1.71 -1.58
CA HIS A 235 11.98 -1.59 -0.89
C HIS A 235 11.29 -2.95 -0.89
N CYS A 236 10.80 -3.37 0.26
CA CYS A 236 9.96 -4.54 0.42
C CYS A 236 8.74 -4.16 1.26
N ASP A 237 7.54 -4.47 0.78
CA ASP A 237 6.33 -4.38 1.60
C ASP A 237 5.48 -5.65 1.55
N TRP A 238 4.76 -5.87 2.64
CA TRP A 238 3.89 -7.02 2.82
C TRP A 238 2.44 -6.56 2.89
N ARG A 239 2.03 -5.66 1.98
CA ARG A 239 0.71 -5.02 2.05
C ARG A 239 -0.43 -6.02 2.23
N GLU A 240 -0.42 -7.20 1.63
CA GLU A 240 -1.52 -8.18 1.80
C GLU A 240 -1.49 -8.96 3.13
N THR A 241 -0.66 -8.57 4.09
CA THR A 241 -0.63 -9.18 5.43
C THR A 241 -1.76 -8.66 6.29
N GLU A 242 -2.38 -9.57 7.04
CA GLU A 242 -3.46 -9.22 7.95
C GLU A 242 -3.04 -8.10 8.92
N LEU A 243 -3.87 -7.06 9.00
CA LEU A 243 -3.65 -5.93 9.88
C LEU A 243 -3.63 -6.38 11.35
N GLU A 244 -2.66 -5.89 12.10
CA GLU A 244 -2.47 -6.18 13.54
C GLU A 244 -3.60 -5.56 14.38
N PRO A 245 -4.42 -6.37 15.09
CA PRO A 245 -5.57 -5.87 15.86
C PRO A 245 -5.19 -4.89 16.97
N ALA A 246 -3.95 -4.92 17.43
CA ALA A 246 -3.48 -3.96 18.40
C ALA A 246 -3.31 -2.54 17.84
N PHE A 247 -3.16 -2.38 16.51
CA PHE A 247 -3.03 -1.09 15.83
C PHE A 247 -4.27 -0.70 15.03
N TYR A 248 -5.00 -1.68 14.51
CA TYR A 248 -6.14 -1.49 13.60
C TYR A 248 -7.44 -1.98 14.21
N ASP A 249 -8.57 -1.43 13.75
CA ASP A 249 -9.88 -1.82 14.24
C ASP A 249 -10.19 -3.28 13.84
N ALA A 250 -10.17 -4.17 14.84
CA ALA A 250 -10.41 -5.59 14.68
C ALA A 250 -11.79 -5.93 14.11
N THR A 251 -12.78 -5.02 14.24
CA THR A 251 -14.13 -5.24 13.68
C THR A 251 -14.11 -5.32 12.16
N ILE A 252 -13.07 -4.78 11.53
CA ILE A 252 -12.96 -4.73 10.07
C ILE A 252 -12.43 -6.04 9.49
N ARG A 253 -11.75 -6.90 10.29
CA ARG A 253 -11.34 -8.25 9.87
C ARG A 253 -12.51 -9.11 9.35
N SER A 254 -13.73 -8.87 9.83
CA SER A 254 -14.94 -9.57 9.34
C SER A 254 -15.32 -9.24 7.89
N ALA A 255 -14.83 -8.12 7.34
CA ALA A 255 -15.14 -7.68 5.98
C ALA A 255 -14.08 -8.07 4.93
N VAL A 256 -12.85 -8.39 5.34
CA VAL A 256 -11.68 -8.56 4.45
C VAL A 256 -11.59 -9.94 3.78
N LEU A 257 -12.31 -10.96 4.28
CA LEU A 257 -12.34 -12.30 3.64
C LEU A 257 -13.06 -12.32 2.27
N LEU A 258 -13.43 -11.16 1.72
CA LEU A 258 -14.04 -11.02 0.41
C LEU A 258 -13.33 -9.92 -0.40
N ARG A 259 -12.15 -10.23 -0.94
CA ARG A 259 -11.76 -9.83 -2.32
C ARG A 259 -10.41 -10.43 -2.70
N ASP A 260 -10.52 -11.52 -3.43
CA ASP A 260 -9.59 -11.92 -4.47
C ASP A 260 -9.57 -10.81 -5.54
N GLU A 261 -8.39 -10.51 -6.10
CA GLU A 261 -8.10 -9.51 -7.15
C GLU A 261 -7.96 -8.03 -6.73
N LEU A 262 -6.83 -7.69 -6.08
CA LEU A 262 -6.25 -6.34 -6.17
C LEU A 262 -5.14 -6.35 -7.23
N THR A 263 -5.52 -5.99 -8.45
CA THR A 263 -4.60 -5.84 -9.58
C THR A 263 -3.57 -4.76 -9.31
N ARG A 264 -2.31 -5.07 -9.66
CA ARG A 264 -1.14 -4.20 -9.64
C ARG A 264 -1.43 -2.86 -10.33
N ASN A 265 -1.29 -1.73 -9.62
CA ASN A 265 -1.28 -0.39 -10.21
C ASN A 265 0.15 0.19 -10.25
N VAL A 266 1.15 -0.66 -10.53
CA VAL A 266 2.51 -0.19 -10.84
C VAL A 266 2.60 -0.12 -12.34
N ASP A 267 2.73 1.10 -12.87
CA ASP A 267 2.76 1.37 -14.30
C ASP A 267 4.04 2.11 -14.65
N ALA A 268 4.54 1.86 -15.86
CA ALA A 268 5.67 2.57 -16.42
C ALA A 268 5.48 2.72 -17.92
N GLU A 269 5.58 3.94 -18.41
CA GLU A 269 5.42 4.30 -19.82
C GLU A 269 6.74 4.84 -20.37
N VAL A 270 7.16 4.30 -21.51
CA VAL A 270 8.30 4.83 -22.25
C VAL A 270 7.83 5.91 -23.21
N ILE A 271 8.25 7.14 -22.97
CA ILE A 271 7.91 8.30 -23.77
C ILE A 271 9.10 8.68 -24.65
N LEU A 272 8.85 8.81 -25.96
CA LEU A 272 9.83 9.38 -26.88
C LEU A 272 9.77 10.91 -26.84
N THR A 273 10.90 11.52 -26.49
CA THR A 273 11.08 12.98 -26.45
C THR A 273 12.14 13.41 -27.48
N PRO A 274 12.26 14.71 -27.81
CA PRO A 274 13.34 15.19 -28.69
C PRO A 274 14.75 14.86 -28.19
N ASP A 275 14.91 14.65 -26.88
CA ASP A 275 16.20 14.40 -26.22
C ASP A 275 16.43 12.90 -25.95
N GLY A 276 15.59 12.01 -26.48
CA GLY A 276 15.71 10.55 -26.34
C GLY A 276 14.47 9.90 -25.71
N TYR A 277 14.66 8.69 -25.17
CA TYR A 277 13.63 7.96 -24.44
C TYR A 277 13.62 8.39 -22.97
N HIS A 278 12.42 8.52 -22.43
CA HIS A 278 12.17 8.82 -21.02
C HIS A 278 11.20 7.78 -20.47
N VAL A 279 11.36 7.40 -19.20
CA VAL A 279 10.37 6.56 -18.50
C VAL A 279 9.60 7.44 -17.52
N GLU A 280 8.30 7.53 -17.73
CA GLU A 280 7.37 7.96 -16.68
C GLU A 280 6.91 6.72 -15.92
N HIS A 281 6.80 6.82 -14.59
CA HIS A 281 6.42 5.70 -13.75
C HIS A 281 5.46 6.15 -12.64
N TYR A 282 4.51 5.27 -12.30
CA TYR A 282 3.45 5.56 -11.33
C TYR A 282 3.21 4.33 -10.44
N GLY A 283 2.82 4.56 -9.19
CA GLY A 283 2.49 3.49 -8.24
C GLY A 283 3.69 2.87 -7.52
N PHE A 284 4.88 3.46 -7.64
CA PHE A 284 6.04 3.15 -6.79
C PHE A 284 5.95 3.92 -5.48
N ASP A 285 6.28 3.27 -4.35
CA ASP A 285 6.01 3.80 -3.00
C ASP A 285 6.99 4.89 -2.52
N GLU A 286 8.13 5.07 -3.21
CA GLU A 286 9.13 6.11 -2.94
C GLU A 286 10.05 6.36 -4.14
N GLY A 287 10.44 7.62 -4.38
CA GLY A 287 11.54 7.94 -5.31
C GLY A 287 11.37 7.46 -6.76
N THR A 288 12.48 7.50 -7.50
CA THR A 288 12.58 6.95 -8.86
C THR A 288 13.02 5.49 -8.75
N PRO A 289 12.25 4.50 -9.26
CA PRO A 289 12.66 3.10 -9.26
C PRO A 289 13.93 2.92 -10.10
N GLN A 290 14.67 1.84 -9.89
CA GLN A 290 15.76 1.49 -10.79
C GLN A 290 15.22 1.29 -12.21
N ILE A 291 15.80 2.01 -13.17
CA ILE A 291 15.46 1.94 -14.59
C ILE A 291 16.71 1.50 -15.34
N ASP A 292 16.68 0.27 -15.85
CA ASP A 292 17.76 -0.33 -16.63
C ASP A 292 17.39 -0.34 -18.11
N TRP A 293 18.30 0.18 -18.94
CA TRP A 293 18.19 0.14 -20.39
C TRP A 293 19.21 -0.85 -20.95
N PHE A 294 18.72 -1.91 -21.57
CA PHE A 294 19.53 -2.90 -22.27
C PHE A 294 19.40 -2.69 -23.77
N VAL A 295 20.53 -2.56 -24.47
CA VAL A 295 20.56 -2.39 -25.92
C VAL A 295 21.21 -3.61 -26.53
N TYR A 296 20.48 -4.21 -27.48
CA TYR A 296 20.92 -5.37 -28.23
C TYR A 296 21.11 -4.99 -29.71
N ASP A 297 22.09 -5.61 -30.37
CA ASP A 297 22.26 -5.50 -31.82
C ASP A 297 21.23 -6.35 -32.59
N GLU A 298 21.37 -6.38 -33.92
CA GLU A 298 20.48 -7.14 -34.81
C GLU A 298 20.48 -8.66 -34.60
N ASP A 299 21.53 -9.19 -33.95
CA ASP A 299 21.71 -10.61 -33.64
C ASP A 299 21.33 -10.93 -32.17
N ASP A 300 20.65 -10.00 -31.47
CA ASP A 300 20.26 -10.08 -30.06
C ASP A 300 21.46 -10.16 -29.07
N TYR A 301 22.66 -9.72 -29.45
CA TYR A 301 23.77 -9.59 -28.50
C TYR A 301 23.68 -8.29 -27.72
N LEU A 302 23.83 -8.37 -26.39
CA LEU A 302 23.87 -7.19 -25.51
C LEU A 302 25.12 -6.35 -25.84
N ILE A 303 24.91 -5.16 -26.39
CA ILE A 303 25.96 -4.21 -26.77
C ILE A 303 26.09 -3.02 -25.82
N GLY A 304 25.14 -2.86 -24.89
CA GLY A 304 25.30 -1.93 -23.79
C GLY A 304 24.19 -1.98 -22.76
N HIS A 305 24.49 -1.37 -21.61
CA HIS A 305 23.63 -1.31 -20.43
C HIS A 305 23.78 0.07 -19.79
N TRP A 306 22.67 0.76 -19.55
CA TRP A 306 22.61 2.10 -18.95
C TRP A 306 21.58 2.15 -17.83
N PHE A 307 21.77 3.11 -16.92
CA PHE A 307 20.89 3.34 -15.77
C PHE A 307 20.33 4.76 -15.81
N GLY A 308 19.08 4.92 -15.37
CA GLY A 308 18.44 6.22 -15.12
C GLY A 308 17.16 6.47 -15.93
N GLU A 309 16.45 7.55 -15.63
CA GLU A 309 15.14 7.89 -16.23
C GLU A 309 15.20 8.27 -17.71
N HIS A 310 16.40 8.58 -18.21
CA HIS A 310 16.62 9.04 -19.56
C HIS A 310 17.63 8.15 -20.27
N PHE A 311 17.32 7.78 -21.50
CA PHE A 311 18.22 7.07 -22.37
C PHE A 311 18.28 7.72 -23.74
N PHE A 312 19.50 8.03 -24.16
CA PHE A 312 19.78 8.57 -25.48
C PHE A 312 20.74 7.65 -26.23
N SER A 313 20.41 7.35 -27.48
CA SER A 313 21.25 6.53 -28.36
C SER A 313 21.19 7.04 -29.78
N ASP A 314 22.37 7.24 -30.37
CA ASP A 314 22.53 7.50 -31.81
C ASP A 314 22.50 6.20 -32.65
N LEU A 315 22.35 5.04 -31.99
CA LEU A 315 22.38 3.73 -32.65
C LEU A 315 21.08 3.46 -33.41
N THR A 316 21.23 2.99 -34.65
CA THR A 316 20.12 2.53 -35.50
C THR A 316 20.11 1.00 -35.56
N ASP A 317 18.94 0.42 -35.83
CA ASP A 317 18.76 -1.03 -35.98
C ASP A 317 19.13 -1.84 -34.71
N VAL A 318 18.76 -1.29 -33.54
CA VAL A 318 18.95 -1.92 -32.23
C VAL A 318 17.60 -2.25 -31.58
N ARG A 319 17.60 -3.27 -30.72
CA ARG A 319 16.49 -3.57 -29.81
C ARG A 319 16.79 -2.96 -28.46
N ILE A 320 15.83 -2.21 -27.92
CA ILE A 320 15.93 -1.63 -26.57
C ILE A 320 14.92 -2.35 -25.68
N GLU A 321 15.41 -2.88 -24.58
CA GLU A 321 14.62 -3.40 -23.48
C GLU A 321 14.82 -2.48 -22.28
N VAL A 322 13.71 -2.06 -21.67
CA VAL A 322 13.74 -1.28 -20.44
C VAL A 322 13.09 -2.06 -19.32
N VAL A 323 13.78 -2.13 -18.19
CA VAL A 323 13.31 -2.79 -16.97
C VAL A 323 13.14 -1.71 -15.91
N VAL A 324 11.92 -1.56 -15.41
CA VAL A 324 11.56 -0.58 -14.39
C VAL A 324 11.20 -1.32 -13.10
N GLY A 325 11.99 -1.11 -12.05
CA GLY A 325 11.81 -1.75 -10.74
C GLY A 325 11.97 -3.28 -10.75
N GLY A 326 12.78 -3.83 -11.68
CA GLY A 326 12.95 -5.28 -11.88
C GLY A 326 14.30 -5.84 -11.39
N ILE A 327 14.34 -7.17 -11.27
CA ILE A 327 15.45 -8.00 -10.77
C ILE A 327 16.72 -7.86 -11.64
N ILE A 328 17.88 -7.71 -11.01
CA ILE A 328 19.20 -7.88 -11.66
C ILE A 328 19.47 -9.39 -11.74
N HIS A 329 19.53 -9.97 -12.95
CA HIS A 329 19.94 -11.36 -13.18
C HIS A 329 21.45 -11.51 -13.41
#